data_AF-A0ABD3BPX7-F1
#
_entry.id   AF-A0ABD3BPX7-F1
#
_cell.length_a   1.000
_cell.length_b   1.000
_cell.length_c   1.000
_cell.angle_alpha   90.00
_cell.angle_beta   90.00
_cell.angle_gamma   90.00
#
_symmetry.space_group_name_H-M   'P 1'
#
loop_
_entity.id
_entity.type
_entity.pdbx_description
1 polymer ?
#
loop_
_entity_poly.entity_id
_entity_poly.type
_entity_poly.pdbx_seq_one_letter_code
_entity_poly.pdbx_strand_id
1 'polypeptide(L)'
;MAKAIPRAGSHRNVRIGLIKSARRIPKGVIHVQASFNNTIVTVTDVRGRVVSWSSAGTCGFKGTRRGTPFAAQTAAANAIRTVVDQGMQRAEVMIKGPGLGRDAALRAIRRSGILLTFVRDVSPMPHNGCRPPKKRRKVTVSTRTLQWKCVESRADSKRFYYGRFILSPLMKGQADTIGIAMRRALLGEIEGT
;
A
#
# COMPACT_ATOMS: atom_id res chain seq x y z
N MET A 1 52.56 -34.59 -24.17
CA MET A 1 51.60 -35.10 -23.17
C MET A 1 50.92 -33.91 -22.49
N ALA A 2 49.59 -33.79 -22.64
CA ALA A 2 48.67 -33.21 -21.66
C ALA A 2 47.25 -33.30 -22.27
N LYS A 3 46.46 -34.30 -21.85
CA LYS A 3 45.05 -34.44 -22.24
C LYS A 3 44.24 -33.39 -21.47
N ALA A 4 43.44 -32.58 -22.17
CA ALA A 4 42.51 -31.67 -21.53
C ALA A 4 41.46 -32.46 -20.74
N ILE A 5 41.30 -32.14 -19.45
CA ILE A 5 40.30 -32.74 -18.57
C ILE A 5 38.93 -32.16 -18.95
N PRO A 6 37.92 -32.97 -19.31
CA PRO A 6 36.59 -32.45 -19.62
C PRO A 6 35.97 -31.87 -18.34
N ARG A 7 35.48 -30.62 -18.43
CA ARG A 7 34.78 -29.95 -17.33
C ARG A 7 33.52 -30.74 -16.98
N ALA A 8 33.46 -31.21 -15.74
CA ALA A 8 32.35 -31.97 -15.18
C ALA A 8 31.01 -31.25 -15.44
N GLY A 9 30.07 -31.98 -16.01
CA GLY A 9 28.73 -31.50 -16.33
C GLY A 9 27.98 -31.00 -15.10
N SER A 10 27.17 -29.96 -15.29
CA SER A 10 26.30 -29.44 -14.25
C SER A 10 25.33 -30.53 -13.80
N HIS A 11 25.45 -30.97 -12.55
CA HIS A 11 24.44 -31.78 -11.90
C HIS A 11 23.14 -31.00 -11.88
N ARG A 12 22.23 -31.34 -12.78
CA ARG A 12 20.85 -30.85 -12.74
C ARG A 12 20.22 -31.45 -11.49
N ASN A 13 20.08 -30.64 -10.44
CA ASN A 13 19.26 -30.98 -9.29
C ASN A 13 17.80 -31.11 -9.76
N VAL A 14 17.42 -32.29 -10.24
CA VAL A 14 16.02 -32.67 -10.42
C VAL A 14 15.45 -32.79 -9.01
N ARG A 15 14.92 -31.68 -8.51
CA ARG A 15 14.08 -31.70 -7.30
C ARG A 15 12.88 -32.55 -7.65
N ILE A 16 12.89 -33.81 -7.22
CA ILE A 16 11.73 -34.69 -7.22
C ILE A 16 10.74 -34.05 -6.24
N GLY A 17 9.95 -33.11 -6.75
CA GLY A 17 8.85 -32.55 -6.01
C GLY A 17 7.87 -33.67 -5.76
N LEU A 18 7.64 -34.03 -4.49
CA LEU A 18 6.52 -34.87 -4.11
C LEU A 18 5.29 -34.32 -4.83
N ILE A 19 4.70 -35.13 -5.71
CA ILE A 19 3.40 -34.84 -6.30
C ILE A 19 2.41 -34.96 -5.14
N LYS A 20 2.25 -33.87 -4.39
CA LYS A 20 1.24 -33.76 -3.34
C LYS A 20 -0.09 -33.77 -4.08
N SER A 21 -0.76 -34.92 -4.05
CA SER A 21 -2.14 -35.03 -4.46
C SER A 21 -2.94 -33.91 -3.79
N ALA A 22 -3.56 -33.06 -4.60
CA ALA A 22 -4.38 -31.97 -4.12
C ALA A 22 -5.51 -32.56 -3.29
N ARG A 23 -5.55 -32.25 -1.99
CA ARG A 23 -6.61 -32.73 -1.11
C ARG A 23 -7.90 -32.05 -1.55
N ARG A 24 -8.92 -32.84 -1.92
CA ARG A 24 -10.25 -32.31 -2.23
C ARG A 24 -10.93 -31.93 -0.93
N ILE A 25 -11.19 -30.64 -0.77
CA ILE A 25 -11.82 -30.09 0.43
C ILE A 25 -13.19 -29.55 0.01
N PRO A 26 -14.31 -30.07 0.53
CA PRO A 26 -15.64 -29.62 0.12
C PRO A 26 -16.10 -28.35 0.85
N LYS A 27 -15.64 -28.17 2.10
CA LYS A 27 -15.99 -27.06 2.99
C LYS A 27 -14.73 -26.41 3.58
N GLY A 28 -14.69 -25.08 3.64
CA GLY A 28 -13.65 -24.39 4.41
C GLY A 28 -13.96 -22.92 4.71
N VAL A 29 -12.93 -22.19 5.10
CA VAL A 29 -13.02 -20.82 5.61
C VAL A 29 -12.12 -19.89 4.80
N ILE A 30 -12.70 -18.79 4.33
CA ILE A 30 -12.01 -17.73 3.60
C ILE A 30 -11.77 -16.57 4.57
N HIS A 31 -10.50 -16.30 4.87
CA HIS A 31 -10.08 -15.15 5.64
C HIS A 31 -9.73 -13.99 4.71
N VAL A 32 -10.36 -12.84 4.92
CA VAL A 32 -10.07 -11.60 4.20
C VAL A 32 -9.48 -10.59 5.17
N GLN A 33 -8.18 -10.36 5.11
CA GLN A 33 -7.52 -9.32 5.87
C GLN A 33 -7.49 -8.02 5.04
N ALA A 34 -8.38 -7.10 5.37
CA ALA A 34 -8.51 -5.79 4.75
C ALA A 34 -7.78 -4.72 5.60
N SER A 35 -6.54 -4.42 5.24
CA SER A 35 -5.80 -3.25 5.74
C SER A 35 -6.00 -2.06 4.80
N PHE A 36 -5.61 -0.86 5.23
CA PHE A 36 -5.65 0.34 4.39
C PHE A 36 -4.71 0.25 3.17
N ASN A 37 -3.59 -0.46 3.29
CA ASN A 37 -2.54 -0.51 2.26
C ASN A 37 -2.52 -1.82 1.47
N ASN A 38 -3.24 -2.84 1.92
CA ASN A 38 -3.22 -4.17 1.32
C ASN A 38 -4.44 -4.98 1.70
N THR A 39 -4.81 -5.89 0.82
CA THR A 39 -5.79 -6.93 1.07
C THR A 39 -5.15 -8.29 0.84
N ILE A 40 -5.30 -9.17 1.83
CA ILE A 40 -4.78 -10.53 1.79
C ILE A 40 -5.98 -11.45 1.93
N VAL A 41 -6.12 -12.39 1.00
CA VAL A 41 -7.17 -13.40 0.98
C VAL A 41 -6.52 -14.75 1.18
N THR A 42 -6.91 -15.46 2.22
CA THR A 42 -6.37 -16.77 2.58
C THR A 42 -7.52 -17.75 2.69
N VAL A 43 -7.42 -18.87 2.00
CA VAL A 43 -8.41 -19.95 2.06
C VAL A 43 -7.84 -21.10 2.87
N THR A 44 -8.65 -21.60 3.80
CA THR A 44 -8.24 -22.61 4.78
C THR A 44 -9.28 -23.71 4.91
N ASP A 45 -8.82 -24.87 5.37
CA ASP A 45 -9.69 -25.94 5.88
C ASP A 45 -10.38 -25.50 7.17
N VAL A 46 -11.41 -26.24 7.59
CA VAL A 46 -12.01 -26.14 8.94
C VAL A 46 -10.97 -26.35 10.05
N ARG A 47 -9.90 -27.11 9.78
CA ARG A 47 -8.77 -27.33 10.70
C ARG A 47 -7.75 -26.18 10.72
N GLY A 48 -7.94 -25.12 9.93
CA GLY A 48 -7.03 -23.98 9.85
C GLY A 48 -5.77 -24.20 8.99
N ARG A 49 -5.71 -25.29 8.20
CA ARG A 49 -4.60 -25.49 7.24
C ARG A 49 -4.84 -24.63 6.01
N VAL A 50 -3.83 -23.86 5.61
CA VAL A 50 -3.89 -23.00 4.42
C VAL A 50 -3.82 -23.84 3.16
N VAL A 51 -4.78 -23.63 2.28
CA VAL A 51 -4.91 -24.28 0.98
C VAL A 51 -4.30 -23.40 -0.09
N SER A 52 -4.79 -22.17 -0.16
CA SER A 52 -4.30 -21.14 -1.07
C SER A 52 -4.33 -19.79 -0.39
N TRP A 53 -3.48 -18.88 -0.86
CA TRP A 53 -3.50 -17.50 -0.44
C TRP A 53 -3.11 -16.61 -1.62
N SER A 54 -3.68 -15.42 -1.65
CA SER A 54 -3.31 -14.39 -2.61
C SER A 54 -3.40 -13.03 -1.95
N SER A 55 -2.61 -12.08 -2.43
CA SER A 55 -2.67 -10.70 -1.98
C SER A 55 -2.68 -9.77 -3.18
N ALA A 56 -3.08 -8.51 -2.95
CA ALA A 56 -2.97 -7.49 -3.98
C ALA A 56 -1.53 -7.35 -4.50
N GLY A 57 -0.52 -7.55 -3.63
CA GLY A 57 0.89 -7.56 -4.03
C GLY A 57 1.27 -8.75 -4.92
N THR A 58 0.78 -9.95 -4.61
CA THR A 58 0.99 -11.16 -5.42
C THR A 58 0.41 -11.02 -6.82
N CYS A 59 -0.67 -10.25 -6.96
CA CYS A 59 -1.30 -9.93 -8.25
C CYS A 59 -0.59 -8.82 -9.04
N GLY A 60 0.57 -8.35 -8.58
CA GLY A 60 1.38 -7.35 -9.29
C GLY A 60 1.07 -5.88 -8.95
N PHE A 61 0.11 -5.60 -8.06
CA PHE A 61 -0.19 -4.22 -7.66
C PHE A 61 0.86 -3.69 -6.66
N LYS A 62 1.47 -2.55 -7.01
CA LYS A 62 2.51 -1.88 -6.22
C LYS A 62 2.06 -0.49 -5.77
N GLY A 63 2.69 0.03 -4.71
CA GLY A 63 2.46 1.38 -4.21
C GLY A 63 1.01 1.64 -3.76
N THR A 64 0.49 2.82 -4.11
CA THR A 64 -0.87 3.28 -3.75
C THR A 64 -1.97 2.41 -4.34
N ARG A 65 -1.72 1.78 -5.50
CA ARG A 65 -2.69 0.91 -6.18
C ARG A 65 -2.98 -0.37 -5.39
N ARG A 66 -2.10 -0.79 -4.48
CA ARG A 66 -2.25 -2.02 -3.68
C ARG A 66 -3.42 -1.98 -2.69
N GLY A 67 -3.79 -0.80 -2.19
CA GLY A 67 -4.90 -0.62 -1.24
C GLY A 67 -6.27 -0.45 -1.91
N THR A 68 -6.34 -0.45 -3.25
CA THR A 68 -7.58 -0.17 -3.99
C THR A 68 -8.55 -1.35 -3.92
N PRO A 69 -9.87 -1.10 -4.00
CA PRO A 69 -10.88 -2.15 -4.04
C PRO A 69 -10.73 -3.06 -5.28
N PHE A 70 -10.27 -2.50 -6.40
CA PHE A 70 -9.99 -3.29 -7.61
C PHE A 70 -8.91 -4.34 -7.38
N ALA A 71 -7.81 -3.96 -6.71
CA ALA A 71 -6.75 -4.90 -6.38
C ALA A 71 -7.24 -6.02 -5.43
N ALA A 72 -8.16 -5.69 -4.51
CA ALA A 72 -8.78 -6.66 -3.61
C ALA A 72 -9.66 -7.68 -4.35
N GLN A 73 -10.44 -7.21 -5.33
CA GLN A 73 -11.25 -8.07 -6.18
C GLN A 73 -10.37 -9.07 -6.96
N THR A 74 -9.29 -8.60 -7.57
CA THR A 74 -8.36 -9.48 -8.32
C THR A 74 -7.67 -10.48 -7.40
N ALA A 75 -7.25 -10.05 -6.20
CA ALA A 75 -6.65 -10.94 -5.21
C ALA A 75 -7.61 -12.04 -4.77
N ALA A 76 -8.87 -11.69 -4.48
CA ALA A 76 -9.91 -12.64 -4.11
C ALA A 76 -10.21 -13.63 -5.26
N ALA A 77 -10.37 -13.13 -6.48
CA ALA A 77 -10.61 -13.99 -7.65
C ALA A 77 -9.47 -15.00 -7.85
N ASN A 78 -8.21 -14.57 -7.72
CA ASN A 78 -7.05 -15.44 -7.87
C ASN A 78 -6.97 -16.51 -6.77
N ALA A 79 -7.23 -16.15 -5.51
CA ALA A 79 -7.27 -17.12 -4.41
C ALA A 79 -8.37 -18.18 -4.64
N ILE A 80 -9.55 -17.74 -5.10
CA ILE A 80 -10.70 -18.62 -5.27
C ILE A 80 -10.57 -19.53 -6.48
N ARG A 81 -9.97 -19.07 -7.59
CA ARG A 81 -9.75 -19.91 -8.78
C ARG A 81 -9.08 -21.24 -8.41
N THR A 82 -7.96 -21.16 -7.69
CA THR A 82 -7.20 -22.35 -7.23
C THR A 82 -8.00 -23.29 -6.31
N VAL A 83 -9.05 -22.77 -5.69
CA VAL A 83 -9.89 -23.46 -4.71
C VAL A 83 -11.10 -24.11 -5.38
N VAL A 84 -11.66 -23.46 -6.40
CA VAL A 84 -12.68 -24.05 -7.28
C VAL A 84 -12.11 -25.27 -8.00
N ASP A 85 -10.86 -25.18 -8.47
CA ASP A 85 -10.14 -26.31 -9.09
C ASP A 85 -9.99 -27.51 -8.13
N GLN A 86 -9.93 -27.26 -6.82
CA GLN A 86 -9.87 -28.30 -5.78
C GLN A 86 -11.25 -28.83 -5.35
N GLY A 87 -12.33 -28.21 -5.82
CA GLY A 87 -13.71 -28.66 -5.58
C GLY A 87 -14.36 -28.12 -4.29
N MET A 88 -13.93 -26.98 -3.75
CA MET A 88 -14.64 -26.36 -2.61
C MET A 88 -16.00 -25.82 -3.06
N GLN A 89 -17.07 -26.30 -2.43
CA GLN A 89 -18.45 -25.91 -2.74
C GLN A 89 -19.02 -24.92 -1.73
N ARG A 90 -18.65 -25.08 -0.45
CA ARG A 90 -19.18 -24.28 0.66
C ARG A 90 -18.07 -23.55 1.38
N ALA A 91 -18.26 -22.26 1.65
CA ALA A 91 -17.30 -21.47 2.41
C ALA A 91 -17.95 -20.57 3.46
N GLU A 92 -17.22 -20.37 4.55
CA GLU A 92 -17.47 -19.35 5.56
C GLU A 92 -16.52 -18.18 5.30
N VAL A 93 -16.99 -16.93 5.40
CA VAL A 93 -16.14 -15.76 5.17
C VAL A 93 -15.89 -15.03 6.49
N MET A 94 -14.61 -14.87 6.85
CA MET A 94 -14.16 -14.13 8.02
C MET A 94 -13.36 -12.92 7.59
N ILE A 95 -13.86 -11.72 7.89
CA ILE A 95 -13.24 -10.47 7.46
C ILE A 95 -12.55 -9.82 8.66
N LYS A 96 -11.30 -9.36 8.46
CA LYS A 96 -10.50 -8.69 9.47
C LYS A 96 -10.04 -7.33 8.98
N GLY A 97 -10.38 -6.28 9.71
CA GLY A 97 -9.89 -4.93 9.51
C GLY A 97 -10.82 -4.01 8.70
N PRO A 98 -10.58 -2.69 8.77
CA PRO A 98 -11.46 -1.65 8.22
C PRO A 98 -11.15 -1.26 6.77
N GLY A 99 -10.22 -1.94 6.09
CA GLY A 99 -9.74 -1.52 4.77
C GLY A 99 -10.82 -1.53 3.68
N LEU A 100 -10.63 -0.67 2.66
CA LEU A 100 -11.55 -0.49 1.53
C LEU A 100 -11.83 -1.77 0.70
N GLY A 101 -10.94 -2.76 0.79
CA GLY A 101 -11.08 -4.01 0.04
C GLY A 101 -12.07 -5.02 0.60
N ARG A 102 -12.72 -4.72 1.73
CA ARG A 102 -13.71 -5.60 2.38
C ARG A 102 -14.86 -5.98 1.45
N ASP A 103 -15.59 -4.99 0.94
CA ASP A 103 -16.78 -5.22 0.13
C ASP A 103 -16.42 -5.73 -1.27
N ALA A 104 -15.30 -5.25 -1.81
CA ALA A 104 -14.81 -5.67 -3.12
C ALA A 104 -14.41 -7.16 -3.14
N ALA A 105 -13.73 -7.63 -2.09
CA ALA A 105 -13.41 -9.05 -1.93
C ALA A 105 -14.69 -9.89 -1.77
N LEU A 106 -15.65 -9.44 -0.94
CA LEU A 106 -16.91 -10.16 -0.76
C LEU A 106 -17.72 -10.28 -2.07
N ARG A 107 -17.78 -9.21 -2.87
CA ARG A 107 -18.40 -9.22 -4.20
C ARG A 107 -17.68 -10.16 -5.17
N ALA A 108 -16.36 -10.30 -5.07
CA ALA A 108 -15.61 -11.25 -5.88
C ALA A 108 -15.94 -12.70 -5.48
N ILE A 109 -16.00 -12.98 -4.17
CA ILE A 109 -16.36 -14.31 -3.64
C ILE A 109 -17.79 -14.70 -4.02
N ARG A 110 -18.73 -13.75 -3.98
CA ARG A 110 -20.10 -14.01 -4.40
C ARG A 110 -20.21 -14.35 -5.88
N ARG A 111 -19.42 -13.68 -6.74
CA ARG A 111 -19.39 -13.91 -8.20
C ARG A 111 -18.75 -15.24 -8.59
N SER A 112 -17.86 -15.79 -7.78
CA SER A 112 -17.21 -17.08 -8.08
C SER A 112 -18.10 -18.31 -7.88
N GLY A 113 -19.33 -18.15 -7.40
CA GLY A 113 -20.30 -19.25 -7.32
C GLY A 113 -20.14 -20.22 -6.14
N ILE A 114 -19.27 -19.90 -5.16
CA ILE A 114 -19.16 -20.67 -3.92
C ILE A 114 -20.37 -20.36 -3.03
N LEU A 115 -20.98 -21.41 -2.45
CA LEU A 115 -22.08 -21.24 -1.52
C LEU A 115 -21.56 -20.65 -0.20
N LEU A 116 -21.93 -19.39 0.05
CA LEU A 116 -21.63 -18.70 1.29
C LEU A 116 -22.59 -19.14 2.39
N THR A 117 -22.04 -19.65 3.49
CA THR A 117 -22.82 -20.06 4.66
C THR A 117 -23.09 -18.88 5.59
N PHE A 118 -22.04 -18.16 5.99
CA PHE A 118 -22.15 -16.90 6.71
C PHE A 118 -20.96 -15.98 6.45
N VAL A 119 -21.15 -14.69 6.74
CA VAL A 119 -20.11 -13.67 6.73
C VAL A 119 -19.97 -13.12 8.14
N ARG A 120 -18.76 -13.14 8.70
CA ARG A 120 -18.46 -12.63 10.04
C ARG A 120 -17.33 -11.62 10.00
N ASP A 121 -17.46 -10.58 10.81
CA ASP A 121 -16.35 -9.68 11.13
C ASP A 121 -15.57 -10.23 12.33
N VAL A 122 -14.27 -10.39 12.16
CA VAL A 122 -13.32 -10.84 13.19
C VAL A 122 -12.26 -9.75 13.44
N SER A 123 -12.61 -8.49 13.18
CA SER A 123 -11.77 -7.34 13.53
C SER A 123 -11.55 -7.29 15.04
N PRO A 124 -10.27 -7.30 15.51
CA PRO A 124 -9.99 -7.32 16.93
C PRO A 124 -10.41 -6.00 17.58
N MET A 125 -11.29 -6.06 18.58
CA MET A 125 -11.67 -4.94 19.42
C MET A 125 -10.91 -5.02 20.76
N PRO A 126 -9.94 -4.14 21.02
CA PRO A 126 -9.19 -4.17 22.27
C PRO A 126 -10.01 -3.56 23.43
N HIS A 127 -10.16 -4.30 24.53
CA HIS A 127 -10.79 -3.82 25.77
C HIS A 127 -9.77 -3.13 26.68
N ASN A 128 -9.25 -1.98 26.21
CA ASN A 128 -8.00 -1.37 26.72
C ASN A 128 -6.79 -2.32 26.55
N GLY A 129 -5.57 -1.77 26.46
CA GLY A 129 -4.39 -2.57 26.12
C GLY A 129 -3.18 -1.71 25.75
N CYS A 130 -2.35 -2.18 24.82
CA CYS A 130 -1.18 -1.44 24.37
C CYS A 130 -1.56 -0.04 23.87
N ARG A 131 -0.82 0.97 24.34
CA ARG A 131 -1.01 2.36 23.92
C ARG A 131 -0.83 2.48 22.40
N PRO A 132 -1.81 3.04 21.65
CA PRO A 132 -1.66 3.23 20.21
C PRO A 132 -0.54 4.23 19.89
N PRO A 133 0.09 4.14 18.71
CA PRO A 133 1.13 5.07 18.31
C PRO A 133 0.62 6.50 18.28
N LYS A 134 1.52 7.46 18.53
CA LYS A 134 1.18 8.90 18.50
C LYS A 134 0.55 9.28 17.16
N LYS A 135 -0.48 10.14 17.22
CA LYS A 135 -1.14 10.68 16.02
C LYS A 135 -0.10 11.24 15.06
N ARG A 136 -0.14 10.85 13.79
CA ARG A 136 0.73 11.40 12.74
C ARG A 136 0.46 12.90 12.62
N ARG A 137 1.52 13.72 12.57
CA ARG A 137 1.42 15.16 12.31
C ARG A 137 0.88 15.35 10.90
N LYS A 138 -0.32 15.92 10.73
CA LYS A 138 -0.82 16.30 9.41
C LYS A 138 -0.11 17.58 8.99
N VAL A 139 0.66 17.55 7.91
CA VAL A 139 1.02 18.78 7.21
C VAL A 139 -0.21 19.14 6.37
N THR A 140 -1.03 20.06 6.87
CA THR A 140 -2.06 20.67 6.02
C THR A 140 -1.29 21.42 4.95
N VAL A 141 -1.35 20.97 3.70
CA VAL A 141 -0.84 21.77 2.58
C VAL A 141 -1.98 22.73 2.23
N SER A 142 -1.77 24.03 2.44
CA SER A 142 -2.72 25.04 2.01
C SER A 142 -2.97 24.91 0.50
N THR A 143 -4.21 24.68 0.12
CA THR A 143 -4.65 24.72 -1.30
C THR A 143 -4.89 26.15 -1.79
N ARG A 144 -4.74 27.17 -0.93
CA ARG A 144 -4.81 28.57 -1.33
C ARG A 144 -3.56 28.92 -2.14
N THR A 145 -3.76 29.48 -3.33
CA THR A 145 -2.69 30.06 -4.13
C THR A 145 -1.99 31.16 -3.34
N LEU A 146 -0.67 31.06 -3.23
CA LEU A 146 0.15 32.10 -2.63
C LEU A 146 0.08 33.34 -3.53
N GLN A 147 -0.40 34.45 -2.97
CA GLN A 147 -0.36 35.75 -3.62
C GLN A 147 0.90 36.48 -3.19
N TRP A 148 1.71 36.88 -4.17
CA TRP A 148 2.79 37.82 -4.01
C TRP A 148 2.31 39.19 -4.48
N LYS A 149 2.69 40.28 -3.82
CA LYS A 149 2.38 41.63 -4.27
C LYS A 149 3.52 42.58 -3.88
N CYS A 150 4.00 43.37 -4.84
CA CYS A 150 4.84 44.54 -4.54
C CYS A 150 3.93 45.64 -3.97
N VAL A 151 4.26 46.10 -2.77
CA VAL A 151 3.49 47.14 -2.07
C VAL A 151 4.15 48.49 -2.20
N GLU A 152 5.48 48.53 -2.11
CA GLU A 152 6.26 49.75 -2.29
C GLU A 152 7.49 49.41 -3.11
N SER A 153 7.80 50.25 -4.11
CA SER A 153 9.12 50.25 -4.75
C SER A 153 9.60 51.69 -4.88
N ARG A 154 10.81 51.96 -4.40
CA ARG A 154 11.48 53.26 -4.47
C ARG A 154 12.87 53.09 -5.06
N ALA A 155 13.28 54.00 -5.93
CA ALA A 155 14.64 54.05 -6.44
C ALA A 155 15.39 55.14 -5.67
N ASP A 156 16.28 54.75 -4.77
CA ASP A 156 17.03 55.70 -3.94
C ASP A 156 18.26 56.24 -4.69
N SER A 157 18.83 55.48 -5.63
CA SER A 157 19.90 55.93 -6.54
C SER A 157 19.98 55.05 -7.80
N LYS A 158 20.85 55.39 -8.78
CA LYS A 158 21.09 54.54 -9.98
C LYS A 158 21.49 53.09 -9.66
N ARG A 159 21.95 52.80 -8.44
CA ARG A 159 22.42 51.48 -8.00
C ARG A 159 21.62 50.84 -6.86
N PHE A 160 20.73 51.59 -6.19
CA PHE A 160 19.99 51.08 -5.04
C PHE A 160 18.47 51.20 -5.27
N TYR A 161 17.83 50.04 -5.34
CA TYR A 161 16.37 49.89 -5.45
C TYR A 161 15.84 49.28 -4.16
N TYR A 162 14.91 49.98 -3.53
CA TYR A 162 14.16 49.48 -2.38
C TYR A 162 12.83 48.88 -2.87
N GLY A 163 12.53 47.65 -2.43
CA GLY A 163 11.29 46.96 -2.75
C GLY A 163 10.71 46.27 -1.52
N ARG A 164 9.42 46.54 -1.23
CA ARG A 164 8.65 45.89 -0.17
C ARG A 164 7.60 44.98 -0.78
N PHE A 165 7.74 43.69 -0.53
CA PHE A 165 6.83 42.65 -1.04
C PHE A 165 6.05 42.01 0.10
N ILE A 166 4.78 41.68 -0.15
CA ILE A 166 3.93 40.89 0.74
C ILE A 166 3.65 39.54 0.09
N LEU A 167 3.77 38.47 0.90
CA LEU A 167 3.43 37.10 0.50
C LEU A 167 2.34 36.57 1.44
N SER A 168 1.17 36.22 0.91
CA SER A 168 0.05 35.71 1.71
C SER A 168 -0.89 34.82 0.90
N PRO A 169 -1.61 33.86 1.52
CA PRO A 169 -1.57 33.48 2.93
C PRO A 169 -0.47 32.44 3.22
N LEU A 170 0.31 32.66 4.28
CA LEU A 170 1.31 31.71 4.78
C LEU A 170 0.78 30.95 5.99
N MET A 171 1.06 29.66 6.06
CA MET A 171 0.77 28.84 7.23
C MET A 171 1.79 29.08 8.34
N LYS A 172 1.43 28.76 9.59
CA LYS A 172 2.31 28.92 10.77
C LYS A 172 3.65 28.22 10.54
N GLY A 173 4.75 28.99 10.56
CA GLY A 173 6.13 28.52 10.35
C GLY A 173 6.64 28.55 8.90
N GLN A 174 5.78 28.80 7.89
CA GLN A 174 6.24 28.95 6.51
C GLN A 174 6.97 30.28 6.28
N ALA A 175 6.55 31.36 6.94
CA ALA A 175 7.18 32.67 6.84
C ALA A 175 8.66 32.66 7.26
N ASP A 176 8.99 31.96 8.35
CA ASP A 176 10.37 31.85 8.84
C ASP A 176 11.25 31.10 7.84
N THR A 177 10.71 30.00 7.27
CA THR A 177 11.43 29.19 6.27
C THR A 177 11.74 30.00 5.02
N ILE A 178 10.75 30.76 4.53
CA ILE A 178 10.90 31.61 3.33
C ILE A 178 11.85 32.78 3.62
N GLY A 179 11.74 33.41 4.78
CA GLY A 179 12.61 34.52 5.19
C GLY A 179 14.08 34.08 5.31
N ILE A 180 14.34 32.90 5.86
CA ILE A 180 15.70 32.34 5.94
C ILE A 180 16.23 32.03 4.53
N ALA A 181 15.41 31.47 3.64
CA ALA A 181 15.80 31.17 2.27
C ALA A 181 16.11 32.45 1.47
N MET A 182 15.27 33.48 1.57
CA MET A 182 15.49 34.78 0.92
C MET A 182 16.74 35.48 1.45
N ARG A 183 16.95 35.48 2.78
CA ARG A 183 18.16 36.06 3.38
C ARG A 183 19.42 35.37 2.87
N ARG A 184 19.41 34.03 2.78
CA ARG A 184 20.55 33.27 2.23
C ARG A 184 20.79 33.53 0.75
N ALA A 185 19.74 33.63 -0.05
CA ALA A 185 19.86 33.94 -1.48
C ALA A 185 20.46 35.33 -1.71
N LEU A 186 19.92 36.35 -1.02
CA LEU A 186 20.40 37.73 -1.15
C LEU A 186 21.82 37.92 -0.62
N LEU A 187 22.19 37.26 0.49
CA LEU A 187 23.56 37.32 0.99
C LEU A 187 24.54 36.51 0.13
N GLY A 188 24.10 35.38 -0.44
CA GLY A 188 24.92 34.57 -1.34
C GLY A 188 25.24 35.27 -2.67
N GLU A 189 24.38 36.17 -3.15
CA GLU A 189 24.66 37.01 -4.32
C GLU A 189 25.69 38.11 -4.04
N ILE A 190 25.90 38.50 -2.78
CA ILE A 190 26.85 39.55 -2.37
C ILE A 190 28.28 38.99 -2.19
N GLU A 191 28.42 37.71 -1.84
CA GLU A 191 29.73 37.04 -1.68
C GLU A 191 30.30 36.48 -3.01
N GLY A 192 29.58 36.65 -4.13
CA GLY A 192 29.90 36.10 -5.45
C GLY A 192 30.44 37.08 -6.50
N THR A 193 30.94 38.25 -6.09
CA THR A 193 31.69 39.19 -6.97
C THR A 193 33.07 39.49 -6.41
#